data_AF-A0A7X7H3S2-F1
#
_entry.id   AF-A0A7X7H3S2-F1
#
_cell.length_a   1.000
_cell.length_b   1.000
_cell.length_c   1.000
_cell.angle_alpha   90.00
_cell.angle_beta   90.00
_cell.angle_gamma   90.00
#
_symmetry.space_group_name_H-M   'P 1'
#
loop_
_entity.id
_entity.type
_entity.pdbx_description
1 polymer ?
#
loop_
_entity_poly.entity_id
_entity_poly.type
_entity_poly.pdbx_seq_one_letter_code
_entity_poly.pdbx_strand_id
1 'polypeptide(L)'
;AQLEEAKAYFQQAKHNADSAKAMVAARMSDKEAAEAAVSAKESQLYAAERKMTRIETLVKKGATTEQEFDDQEAYTRVLTAEIATAKSKVLAAQAAVDAAKAQSVAAESQVLAAQATINRVNADIKDSNLVAPVKGRIQYRISEPGEVLGAGGKVLNLLDLSKVHMTFFLPTQYTGLLVEGENDGTEVRIILDVAPEYVIPARVTFVSPEAQFTPKTVETEDERQKLMYRVKAKVDPRLLERYRKYIKTGVTGEAYIKADPNAEWPERFAVTLLDEIEANDANADTAKK
;
A
#
# COMPACT_ATOMS: atom_id res chain seq x y z
N ALA A 1 -0.93 13.94 20.86
CA ALA A 1 -2.24 13.71 21.53
C ALA A 1 -2.95 12.49 20.92
N GLN A 2 -3.41 12.53 19.67
CA GLN A 2 -4.16 11.42 19.04
C GLN A 2 -3.42 10.07 19.03
N LEU A 3 -2.10 10.06 18.79
CA LEU A 3 -1.31 8.82 18.84
C LEU A 3 -1.29 8.20 20.25
N GLU A 4 -1.15 9.03 21.28
CA GLU A 4 -1.13 8.56 22.67
C GLU A 4 -2.51 8.06 23.10
N GLU A 5 -3.58 8.71 22.67
CA GLU A 5 -4.95 8.24 22.85
C GLU A 5 -5.19 6.87 22.18
N ALA A 6 -4.74 6.72 20.92
CA ALA A 6 -4.85 5.45 20.20
C ALA A 6 -4.04 4.32 20.87
N LYS A 7 -2.85 4.63 21.40
CA LYS A 7 -2.04 3.68 22.19
C LYS A 7 -2.74 3.28 23.49
N ALA A 8 -3.34 4.23 24.21
CA ALA A 8 -4.09 3.94 25.43
C ALA A 8 -5.29 3.03 25.14
N TYR A 9 -6.04 3.30 24.08
CA TYR A 9 -7.15 2.46 23.64
C TYR A 9 -6.70 1.05 23.25
N PHE A 10 -5.55 0.90 22.57
CA PHE A 10 -4.97 -0.41 22.28
C PHE A 10 -4.60 -1.19 23.54
N GLN A 11 -4.01 -0.54 24.55
CA GLN A 11 -3.71 -1.21 25.82
C GLN A 11 -4.99 -1.66 26.53
N GLN A 12 -6.02 -0.82 26.54
CA GLN A 12 -7.33 -1.18 27.09
C GLN A 12 -7.94 -2.38 26.36
N ALA A 13 -7.93 -2.39 25.03
CA ALA A 13 -8.43 -3.50 24.23
C ALA A 13 -7.65 -4.80 24.54
N LYS A 14 -6.32 -4.70 24.72
CA LYS A 14 -5.47 -5.83 25.08
C LYS A 14 -5.85 -6.42 26.45
N HIS A 15 -6.01 -5.56 27.46
CA HIS A 15 -6.45 -6.00 28.79
C HIS A 15 -7.84 -6.66 28.75
N ASN A 16 -8.76 -6.14 27.94
CA ASN A 16 -10.08 -6.76 27.75
C ASN A 16 -9.97 -8.15 27.10
N ALA A 17 -9.10 -8.31 26.09
CA ALA A 17 -8.85 -9.60 25.46
C ALA A 17 -8.22 -10.62 26.43
N ASP A 18 -7.25 -10.18 27.24
CA ASP A 18 -6.63 -11.03 28.26
C ASP A 18 -7.66 -11.45 29.32
N SER A 19 -8.53 -10.55 29.77
CA SER A 19 -9.64 -10.87 30.68
C SER A 19 -10.63 -11.85 30.05
N ALA A 20 -10.95 -11.70 28.76
CA ALA A 20 -11.86 -12.61 28.06
C ALA A 20 -11.27 -14.03 27.95
N LYS A 21 -9.95 -14.14 27.67
CA LYS A 21 -9.23 -15.43 27.68
C LYS A 21 -9.26 -16.08 29.06
N ALA A 22 -9.00 -15.31 30.11
CA ALA A 22 -9.10 -15.81 31.48
C ALA A 22 -10.51 -16.32 31.80
N MET A 23 -11.54 -15.64 31.29
CA MET A 23 -12.93 -16.07 31.46
C MET A 23 -13.24 -17.39 30.72
N VAL A 24 -12.66 -17.62 29.53
CA VAL A 24 -12.75 -18.93 28.86
C VAL A 24 -12.14 -20.03 29.72
N ALA A 25 -10.96 -19.81 30.30
CA ALA A 25 -10.33 -20.79 31.19
C ALA A 25 -11.20 -21.09 32.42
N ALA A 26 -11.77 -20.05 33.04
CA ALA A 26 -12.69 -20.22 34.16
C ALA A 26 -13.94 -21.04 33.78
N ARG A 27 -14.53 -20.79 32.60
CA ARG A 27 -15.69 -21.56 32.12
C ARG A 27 -15.35 -23.01 31.78
N MET A 28 -14.14 -23.26 31.29
CA MET A 28 -13.66 -24.63 31.07
C MET A 28 -13.56 -25.39 32.40
N SER A 29 -13.03 -24.75 33.45
CA SER A 29 -13.00 -25.34 34.79
C SER A 29 -14.40 -25.57 35.37
N ASP A 30 -15.35 -24.66 35.16
CA ASP A 30 -16.76 -24.85 35.55
C ASP A 30 -17.36 -26.10 34.87
N LYS A 31 -17.04 -26.31 33.58
CA LYS A 31 -17.49 -27.47 32.82
C LYS A 31 -16.88 -28.77 33.36
N GLU A 32 -15.58 -28.79 33.63
CA GLU A 32 -14.91 -29.97 34.23
C GLU A 32 -15.52 -30.33 35.60
N ALA A 33 -15.84 -29.32 36.42
CA ALA A 33 -16.53 -29.55 37.70
C ALA A 33 -17.94 -30.14 37.50
N ALA A 34 -18.66 -29.70 36.47
CA ALA A 34 -19.97 -30.28 36.12
C ALA A 34 -19.85 -31.73 35.61
N GLU A 35 -18.83 -32.05 34.83
CA GLU A 35 -18.54 -33.42 34.36
C GLU A 35 -18.16 -34.34 35.53
N ALA A 36 -17.35 -33.85 36.47
CA ALA A 36 -17.04 -34.58 37.71
C ALA A 36 -18.30 -34.87 38.54
N ALA A 37 -19.25 -33.93 38.59
CA ALA A 37 -20.53 -34.14 39.26
C ALA A 37 -21.38 -35.24 38.58
N VAL A 38 -21.35 -35.33 37.25
CA VAL A 38 -21.99 -36.45 36.52
C VAL A 38 -21.33 -37.78 36.89
N SER A 39 -20.00 -37.85 36.87
CA SER A 39 -19.26 -39.07 37.21
C SER A 39 -19.52 -39.56 38.64
N ALA A 40 -19.63 -38.62 39.59
CA ALA A 40 -20.00 -38.93 40.97
C ALA A 40 -21.41 -39.53 41.06
N LYS A 41 -22.39 -38.98 40.32
CA LYS A 41 -23.77 -39.50 40.27
C LYS A 41 -23.87 -40.84 39.56
N GLU A 42 -23.11 -41.06 38.49
CA GLU A 42 -23.02 -42.35 37.80
C GLU A 42 -22.43 -43.44 38.73
N SER A 43 -21.44 -43.09 39.55
CA SER A 43 -20.89 -44.00 40.56
C SER A 43 -21.92 -44.36 41.65
N GLN A 44 -22.75 -43.39 42.06
CA GLN A 44 -23.85 -43.62 43.00
C GLN A 44 -24.93 -44.54 42.40
N LEU A 45 -25.30 -44.32 41.13
CA LEU A 45 -26.25 -45.18 40.42
C LEU A 45 -25.72 -46.61 40.32
N TYR A 46 -24.45 -46.78 39.93
CA TYR A 46 -23.83 -48.11 39.84
C TYR A 46 -23.91 -48.89 41.17
N ALA A 47 -23.61 -48.24 42.29
CA ALA A 47 -23.73 -48.86 43.61
C ALA A 47 -25.20 -49.19 43.95
N ALA A 48 -26.14 -48.31 43.60
CA ALA A 48 -27.57 -48.49 43.84
C ALA A 48 -28.17 -49.62 43.00
N GLU A 49 -27.78 -49.76 41.74
CA GLU A 49 -28.18 -50.86 40.85
C GLU A 49 -27.69 -52.22 41.38
N ARG A 50 -26.41 -52.29 41.79
CA ARG A 50 -25.84 -53.50 42.39
C ARG A 50 -26.57 -53.89 43.68
N LYS A 51 -26.96 -52.90 44.50
CA LYS A 51 -27.77 -53.14 45.70
C LYS A 51 -29.19 -53.62 45.32
N MET A 52 -29.81 -53.04 44.30
CA MET A 52 -31.13 -53.44 43.80
C MET A 52 -31.13 -54.90 43.31
N THR A 53 -30.17 -55.31 42.49
CA THR A 53 -30.04 -56.72 42.03
C THR A 53 -29.88 -57.70 43.20
N ARG A 54 -29.15 -57.28 44.25
CA ARG A 54 -28.99 -58.09 45.46
C ARG A 54 -30.30 -58.21 46.24
N ILE A 55 -31.03 -57.11 46.42
CA ILE A 55 -32.35 -57.12 47.08
C ILE A 55 -33.34 -57.97 46.29
N GLU A 56 -33.39 -57.84 44.96
CA GLU A 56 -34.24 -58.68 44.09
C GLU A 56 -33.98 -60.18 44.31
N THR A 57 -32.71 -60.58 44.41
CA THR A 57 -32.32 -61.96 44.69
C THR A 57 -32.75 -62.41 46.09
N LEU A 58 -32.73 -61.52 47.08
CA LEU A 58 -33.16 -61.82 48.45
C LEU A 58 -34.68 -61.90 48.59
N VAL A 59 -35.44 -61.07 47.87
CA VAL A 59 -36.92 -61.13 47.81
C VAL A 59 -37.35 -62.46 47.24
N LYS A 60 -36.77 -62.90 46.12
CA LYS A 60 -37.03 -64.22 45.50
C LYS A 60 -36.75 -65.40 46.43
N LYS A 61 -35.89 -65.22 47.43
CA LYS A 61 -35.54 -66.23 48.45
C LYS A 61 -36.34 -66.10 49.75
N GLY A 62 -37.26 -65.13 49.84
CA GLY A 62 -38.03 -64.83 51.05
C GLY A 62 -37.20 -64.23 52.20
N ALA A 63 -36.01 -63.70 51.92
CA ALA A 63 -35.06 -63.21 52.92
C ALA A 63 -35.19 -61.70 53.21
N THR A 64 -36.03 -60.98 52.45
CA THR A 64 -36.33 -59.55 52.64
C THR A 64 -37.76 -59.25 52.17
N THR A 65 -38.29 -58.07 52.50
CA THR A 65 -39.65 -57.63 52.13
C THR A 65 -39.71 -57.08 50.71
N GLU A 66 -40.88 -57.14 50.06
CA GLU A 66 -41.14 -56.47 48.77
C GLU A 66 -41.01 -54.94 48.90
N GLN A 67 -41.41 -54.37 50.05
CA GLN A 67 -41.26 -52.94 50.31
C GLN A 67 -39.81 -52.46 50.17
N GLU A 68 -38.82 -53.23 50.66
CA GLU A 68 -37.40 -52.86 50.55
C GLU A 68 -36.93 -52.87 49.07
N PHE A 69 -37.53 -53.71 48.22
CA PHE A 69 -37.27 -53.70 46.78
C PHE A 69 -37.87 -52.46 46.12
N ASP A 70 -39.13 -52.14 46.41
CA ASP A 70 -39.82 -50.97 45.87
C ASP A 70 -39.12 -49.66 46.28
N ASP A 71 -38.68 -49.56 47.54
CA ASP A 71 -37.93 -48.40 48.05
C ASP A 71 -36.58 -48.25 47.33
N GLN A 72 -35.88 -49.36 47.08
CA GLN A 72 -34.61 -49.34 46.35
C GLN A 72 -34.81 -49.03 44.85
N GLU A 73 -35.89 -49.50 44.23
CA GLU A 73 -36.26 -49.16 42.85
C GLU A 73 -36.57 -47.66 42.72
N ALA A 74 -37.33 -47.10 43.66
CA ALA A 74 -37.60 -45.67 43.70
C ALA A 74 -36.28 -44.87 43.82
N TYR A 75 -35.35 -45.34 44.65
CA TYR A 75 -34.04 -44.70 44.81
C TYR A 75 -33.17 -44.75 43.54
N THR A 76 -33.12 -45.87 42.81
CA THR A 76 -32.39 -45.94 41.52
C THR A 76 -33.02 -45.04 40.46
N ARG A 77 -34.36 -44.96 40.41
CA ARG A 77 -35.08 -44.03 39.51
C ARG A 77 -34.74 -42.57 39.83
N VAL A 78 -34.67 -42.18 41.11
CA VAL A 78 -34.25 -40.84 41.53
C VAL A 78 -32.82 -40.55 41.06
N LEU A 79 -31.87 -41.45 41.28
CA LEU A 79 -30.48 -41.27 40.83
C LEU A 79 -30.36 -41.13 39.31
N THR A 80 -31.18 -41.86 38.56
CA THR A 80 -31.24 -41.75 37.10
C THR A 80 -31.68 -40.35 36.67
N ALA A 81 -32.72 -39.80 37.32
CA ALA A 81 -33.18 -38.43 37.09
C ALA A 81 -32.14 -37.37 37.51
N GLU A 82 -31.40 -37.62 38.60
CA GLU A 82 -30.30 -36.75 39.02
C GLU A 82 -29.14 -36.73 38.02
N ILE A 83 -28.79 -37.87 37.43
CA ILE A 83 -27.79 -37.94 36.35
C ILE A 83 -28.26 -37.15 35.13
N ALA A 84 -29.52 -37.28 34.71
CA ALA A 84 -30.07 -36.50 33.60
C ALA A 84 -29.99 -34.98 33.88
N THR A 85 -30.25 -34.59 35.13
CA THR A 85 -30.10 -33.19 35.58
C THR A 85 -28.64 -32.74 35.56
N ALA A 86 -27.71 -33.57 36.04
CA ALA A 86 -26.27 -33.28 36.02
C ALA A 86 -25.73 -33.16 34.59
N LYS A 87 -26.15 -34.05 33.67
CA LYS A 87 -25.81 -33.98 32.24
C LYS A 87 -26.34 -32.70 31.60
N SER A 88 -27.54 -32.26 31.97
CA SER A 88 -28.08 -30.98 31.51
C SER A 88 -27.24 -29.79 31.99
N LYS A 89 -26.68 -29.84 33.21
CA LYS A 89 -25.74 -28.83 33.71
C LYS A 89 -24.43 -28.81 32.93
N VAL A 90 -23.90 -29.97 32.51
CA VAL A 90 -22.72 -30.03 31.63
C VAL A 90 -23.00 -29.35 30.29
N LEU A 91 -24.16 -29.60 29.69
CA LEU A 91 -24.55 -28.93 28.44
C LEU A 91 -24.65 -27.42 28.60
N ALA A 92 -25.22 -26.94 29.72
CA ALA A 92 -25.28 -25.51 30.02
C ALA A 92 -23.87 -24.91 30.22
N ALA A 93 -22.98 -25.62 30.92
CA ALA A 93 -21.59 -25.18 31.10
C ALA A 93 -20.82 -25.15 29.76
N GLN A 94 -21.03 -26.14 28.89
CA GLN A 94 -20.48 -26.16 27.54
C GLN A 94 -20.95 -24.95 26.71
N ALA A 95 -22.25 -24.63 26.74
CA ALA A 95 -22.77 -23.43 26.07
C ALA A 95 -22.13 -22.14 26.62
N ALA A 96 -21.89 -22.07 27.92
CA ALA A 96 -21.20 -20.93 28.54
C ALA A 96 -19.72 -20.83 28.11
N VAL A 97 -19.03 -21.96 27.94
CA VAL A 97 -17.67 -22.00 27.36
C VAL A 97 -17.68 -21.46 25.93
N ASP A 98 -18.62 -21.90 25.10
CA ASP A 98 -18.68 -21.50 23.70
C ASP A 98 -19.01 -20.00 23.56
N ALA A 99 -19.91 -19.48 24.40
CA ALA A 99 -20.17 -18.05 24.50
C ALA A 99 -18.92 -17.25 24.94
N ALA A 100 -18.18 -17.73 25.94
CA ALA A 100 -16.95 -17.09 26.38
C ALA A 100 -15.86 -17.10 25.28
N LYS A 101 -15.74 -18.20 24.52
CA LYS A 101 -14.81 -18.29 23.37
C LYS A 101 -15.17 -17.27 22.29
N ALA A 102 -16.46 -17.17 21.95
CA ALA A 102 -16.92 -16.16 21.00
C ALA A 102 -16.60 -14.73 21.48
N GLN A 103 -16.79 -14.45 22.77
CA GLN A 103 -16.42 -13.16 23.36
C GLN A 103 -14.91 -12.90 23.34
N SER A 104 -14.08 -13.93 23.56
CA SER A 104 -12.62 -13.83 23.44
C SER A 104 -12.21 -13.46 22.01
N VAL A 105 -12.78 -14.10 20.99
CA VAL A 105 -12.50 -13.79 19.58
C VAL A 105 -12.94 -12.36 19.23
N ALA A 106 -14.09 -11.92 19.73
CA ALA A 106 -14.55 -10.56 19.55
C ALA A 106 -13.59 -9.54 20.20
N ALA A 107 -13.09 -9.81 21.41
CA ALA A 107 -12.13 -8.95 22.09
C ALA A 107 -10.77 -8.91 21.37
N GLU A 108 -10.28 -10.03 20.85
CA GLU A 108 -9.07 -10.06 20.01
C GLU A 108 -9.24 -9.24 18.72
N SER A 109 -10.44 -9.29 18.12
CA SER A 109 -10.76 -8.47 16.95
C SER A 109 -10.73 -6.97 17.27
N GLN A 110 -11.13 -6.56 18.48
CA GLN A 110 -10.99 -5.18 18.93
C GLN A 110 -9.53 -4.76 19.11
N VAL A 111 -8.66 -5.65 19.56
CA VAL A 111 -7.20 -5.39 19.62
C VAL A 111 -6.65 -5.12 18.22
N LEU A 112 -7.02 -5.93 17.23
CA LEU A 112 -6.61 -5.72 15.84
C LEU A 112 -7.12 -4.39 15.29
N ALA A 113 -8.38 -4.02 15.56
CA ALA A 113 -8.94 -2.73 15.16
C ALA A 113 -8.23 -1.54 15.82
N ALA A 114 -7.88 -1.64 17.10
CA ALA A 114 -7.13 -0.63 17.81
C ALA A 114 -5.69 -0.48 17.24
N GLN A 115 -5.04 -1.59 16.92
CA GLN A 115 -3.72 -1.58 16.26
C GLN A 115 -3.78 -0.94 14.87
N ALA A 116 -4.82 -1.25 14.09
CA ALA A 116 -5.04 -0.61 12.79
C ALA A 116 -5.23 0.90 12.92
N THR A 117 -5.88 1.36 14.00
CA THR A 117 -6.04 2.79 14.30
C THR A 117 -4.70 3.45 14.59
N ILE A 118 -3.82 2.81 15.38
CA ILE A 118 -2.44 3.29 15.60
C ILE A 118 -1.69 3.40 14.27
N ASN A 119 -1.78 2.39 13.41
CA ASN A 119 -1.10 2.38 12.12
C ASN A 119 -1.60 3.51 11.21
N ARG A 120 -2.91 3.78 11.19
CA ARG A 120 -3.50 4.91 10.47
C ARG A 120 -2.98 6.24 10.98
N VAL A 121 -2.98 6.46 12.31
CA VAL A 121 -2.47 7.72 12.89
C VAL A 121 -0.97 7.90 12.60
N ASN A 122 -0.18 6.83 12.62
CA ASN A 122 1.23 6.90 12.24
C ASN A 122 1.42 7.23 10.75
N ALA A 123 0.55 6.72 9.86
CA ALA A 123 0.54 7.10 8.46
C ALA A 123 0.21 8.60 8.30
N ASP A 124 -0.81 9.09 9.01
CA ASP A 124 -1.17 10.52 9.00
C ASP A 124 0.00 11.41 9.49
N ILE A 125 0.71 10.99 10.54
CA ILE A 125 1.92 11.69 11.03
C ILE A 125 3.04 11.67 9.99
N LYS A 126 3.25 10.53 9.33
CA LYS A 126 4.26 10.39 8.29
C LYS A 126 3.94 11.29 7.09
N ASP A 127 2.67 11.32 6.67
CA ASP A 127 2.19 12.14 5.56
C ASP A 127 2.18 13.63 5.89
N SER A 128 2.13 13.99 7.17
CA SER A 128 2.33 15.37 7.65
C SER A 128 3.76 15.87 7.43
N ASN A 129 4.73 14.96 7.26
CA ASN A 129 6.10 15.31 6.89
C ASN A 129 6.27 15.24 5.37
N LEU A 130 6.11 16.38 4.70
CA LEU A 130 6.23 16.46 3.25
C LEU A 130 7.69 16.30 2.82
N VAL A 131 8.01 15.17 2.18
CA VAL A 131 9.33 14.89 1.60
C VAL A 131 9.29 15.00 0.07
N ALA A 132 10.40 15.41 -0.53
CA ALA A 132 10.52 15.45 -1.99
C ALA A 132 10.59 14.01 -2.55
N PRO A 133 9.72 13.62 -3.50
CA PRO A 133 9.73 12.27 -4.06
C PRO A 133 10.89 12.03 -5.03
N VAL A 134 11.42 13.11 -5.62
CA VAL A 134 12.54 13.08 -6.57
C VAL A 134 13.51 14.21 -6.25
N LYS A 135 14.77 14.04 -6.65
CA LYS A 135 15.76 15.11 -6.61
C LYS A 135 15.40 16.15 -7.67
N GLY A 136 15.05 17.35 -7.24
CA GLY A 136 14.61 18.41 -8.13
C GLY A 136 14.96 19.81 -7.64
N ARG A 137 14.62 20.81 -8.45
CA ARG A 137 14.69 22.22 -8.07
C ARG A 137 13.28 22.73 -7.83
N ILE A 138 13.06 23.40 -6.70
CA ILE A 138 11.79 24.09 -6.44
C ILE A 138 11.68 25.27 -7.42
N GLN A 139 10.63 25.30 -8.24
CA GLN A 139 10.40 26.39 -9.19
C GLN A 139 9.84 27.61 -8.47
N TYR A 140 8.80 27.40 -7.66
CA TYR A 140 8.20 28.40 -6.80
C TYR A 140 7.47 27.72 -5.65
N ARG A 141 7.31 28.48 -4.56
CA ARG A 141 6.49 28.11 -3.41
C ARG A 141 5.09 28.67 -3.61
N ILE A 142 4.09 27.82 -3.43
CA ILE A 142 2.68 28.15 -3.62
C ILE A 142 2.05 28.54 -2.29
N SER A 143 2.49 27.91 -1.20
CA SER A 143 1.96 28.15 0.15
C SER A 143 3.05 28.57 1.12
N GLU A 144 2.72 29.46 2.03
CA GLU A 144 3.66 30.06 2.98
C GLU A 144 3.63 29.37 4.36
N PRO A 145 4.74 29.41 5.12
CA PRO A 145 4.74 28.91 6.49
C PRO A 145 3.69 29.61 7.35
N GLY A 146 2.86 28.82 8.05
CA GLY A 146 1.75 29.32 8.88
C GLY A 146 0.40 29.37 8.16
N GLU A 147 0.36 29.13 6.86
CA GLU A 147 -0.89 29.00 6.11
C GLU A 147 -1.58 27.66 6.40
N VAL A 148 -2.91 27.69 6.52
CA VAL A 148 -3.72 26.48 6.70
C VAL A 148 -4.16 25.98 5.34
N LEU A 149 -3.71 24.78 4.97
CA LEU A 149 -4.05 24.16 3.70
C LEU A 149 -5.11 23.07 3.88
N GLY A 150 -6.02 23.00 2.92
CA GLY A 150 -6.91 21.85 2.78
C GLY A 150 -6.16 20.60 2.33
N ALA A 151 -6.79 19.44 2.48
CA ALA A 151 -6.26 18.17 1.98
C ALA A 151 -6.00 18.26 0.46
N GLY A 152 -4.80 17.86 0.02
CA GLY A 152 -4.39 17.97 -1.38
C GLY A 152 -4.00 19.38 -1.83
N GLY A 153 -3.88 20.35 -0.92
CA GLY A 153 -3.35 21.68 -1.22
C GLY A 153 -1.94 21.62 -1.81
N LYS A 154 -1.70 22.44 -2.84
CA LYS A 154 -0.39 22.51 -3.51
C LYS A 154 0.55 23.40 -2.70
N VAL A 155 1.66 22.83 -2.22
CA VAL A 155 2.65 23.59 -1.40
C VAL A 155 3.80 24.13 -2.25
N LEU A 156 4.35 23.28 -3.12
CA LEU A 156 5.56 23.56 -3.90
C LEU A 156 5.38 23.03 -5.32
N ASN A 157 5.97 23.73 -6.29
CA ASN A 157 6.21 23.15 -7.61
C ASN A 157 7.67 22.69 -7.71
N LEU A 158 7.87 21.39 -7.97
CA LEU A 158 9.18 20.75 -8.02
C LEU A 158 9.51 20.31 -9.44
N LEU A 159 10.63 20.77 -9.96
CA LEU A 159 11.14 20.39 -11.29
C LEU A 159 12.14 19.24 -11.16
N ASP A 160 11.87 18.14 -11.85
CA ASP A 160 12.83 17.05 -12.04
C ASP A 160 13.82 17.42 -13.16
N LEU A 161 15.05 17.75 -12.76
CA LEU A 161 16.11 18.15 -13.69
C LEU A 161 16.78 16.96 -14.39
N SER A 162 16.42 15.71 -14.06
CA SER A 162 16.92 14.52 -14.74
C SER A 162 16.16 14.21 -16.04
N LYS A 163 14.98 14.83 -16.24
CA LYS A 163 14.08 14.56 -17.37
C LYS A 163 13.76 15.84 -18.14
N VAL A 164 14.79 16.47 -18.69
CA VAL A 164 14.62 17.66 -19.52
C VAL A 164 14.43 17.27 -20.98
N HIS A 165 13.43 17.88 -21.62
CA HIS A 165 13.15 17.71 -23.03
C HIS A 165 12.83 19.05 -23.69
N MET A 166 13.19 19.18 -24.96
CA MET A 166 12.73 20.29 -25.80
C MET A 166 11.52 19.82 -26.60
N THR A 167 10.51 20.67 -26.67
CA THR A 167 9.33 20.44 -27.51
C THR A 167 9.47 21.31 -28.77
N PHE A 168 9.38 20.68 -29.94
CA PHE A 168 9.41 21.36 -31.22
C PHE A 168 8.36 20.75 -32.15
N PHE A 169 8.12 21.38 -33.29
CA PHE A 169 7.04 21.05 -34.20
C PHE A 169 7.58 20.72 -35.59
N LEU A 170 7.15 19.60 -36.16
CA LEU A 170 7.57 19.15 -37.47
C LEU A 170 6.38 18.92 -38.42
N PRO A 171 6.50 19.27 -39.71
CA PRO A 171 5.51 18.91 -40.71
C PRO A 171 5.40 17.39 -40.91
N THR A 172 4.20 16.92 -41.30
CA THR A 172 3.87 15.50 -41.56
C THR A 172 4.93 14.74 -42.35
N GLN A 173 5.50 15.36 -43.39
CA GLN A 173 6.46 14.74 -44.30
C GLN A 173 7.75 14.26 -43.61
N TYR A 174 8.15 14.92 -42.52
CA TYR A 174 9.34 14.55 -41.76
C TYR A 174 9.00 13.72 -40.52
N THR A 175 7.79 13.90 -39.98
CA THR A 175 7.31 13.17 -38.80
C THR A 175 7.27 11.66 -39.03
N GLY A 176 6.86 11.20 -40.22
CA GLY A 176 6.80 9.77 -40.56
C GLY A 176 8.16 9.07 -40.69
N LEU A 177 9.27 9.83 -40.71
CA LEU A 177 10.64 9.30 -40.79
C LEU A 177 11.32 9.17 -39.43
N LEU A 178 10.67 9.65 -38.36
CA LEU A 178 11.23 9.63 -37.02
C LEU A 178 11.04 8.25 -36.37
N VAL A 179 12.09 7.82 -35.68
CA VAL A 179 12.05 6.68 -34.79
C VAL A 179 11.94 7.22 -33.37
N GLU A 180 10.89 6.83 -32.67
CA GLU A 180 10.71 7.12 -31.26
C GLU A 180 11.44 6.08 -30.42
N GLY A 181 12.27 6.54 -29.48
CA GLY A 181 12.99 5.62 -28.60
C GLY A 181 13.82 6.35 -27.55
N GLU A 182 13.90 5.78 -26.35
CA GLU A 182 14.67 6.40 -25.25
C GLU A 182 16.19 6.31 -25.50
N ASN A 183 16.66 5.24 -26.16
CA ASN A 183 18.08 5.00 -26.44
C ASN A 183 18.41 4.92 -27.93
N ASP A 184 17.43 4.57 -28.75
CA ASP A 184 17.49 4.31 -30.19
C ASP A 184 16.66 5.31 -31.01
N GLY A 185 16.09 6.34 -30.35
CA GLY A 185 15.36 7.40 -31.02
C GLY A 185 16.25 8.23 -31.96
N THR A 186 15.62 8.84 -32.96
CA THR A 186 16.29 9.69 -33.95
C THR A 186 17.10 10.80 -33.26
N GLU A 187 18.34 10.98 -33.70
CA GLU A 187 19.23 12.01 -33.16
C GLU A 187 18.74 13.42 -33.51
N VAL A 188 18.79 14.30 -32.52
CA VAL A 188 18.43 15.71 -32.63
C VAL A 188 19.58 16.56 -32.10
N ARG A 189 19.89 17.65 -32.79
CA ARG A 189 20.79 18.70 -32.28
C ARG A 189 19.96 19.89 -31.85
N ILE A 190 20.12 20.29 -30.60
CA ILE A 190 19.43 21.45 -30.04
C ILE A 190 20.43 22.58 -29.92
N ILE A 191 20.09 23.73 -30.49
CA ILE A 191 20.83 24.98 -30.32
C ILE A 191 19.90 25.95 -29.59
N LEU A 192 20.34 26.49 -28.46
CA LEU A 192 19.54 27.41 -27.66
C LEU A 192 19.78 28.84 -28.11
N ASP A 193 18.73 29.67 -28.21
CA ASP A 193 18.85 31.06 -28.66
C ASP A 193 19.76 31.89 -27.74
N VAL A 194 19.77 31.53 -26.44
CA VAL A 194 20.56 32.18 -25.40
C VAL A 194 22.03 31.79 -25.42
N ALA A 195 22.39 30.73 -26.14
CA ALA A 195 23.75 30.21 -26.19
C ALA A 195 23.97 29.47 -27.53
N PRO A 196 23.99 30.22 -28.65
CA PRO A 196 24.05 29.66 -30.01
C PRO A 196 25.36 28.92 -30.32
N GLU A 197 26.40 29.16 -29.52
CA GLU A 197 27.69 28.48 -29.60
C GLU A 197 27.66 27.01 -29.14
N TYR A 198 26.62 26.58 -28.42
CA TYR A 198 26.51 25.21 -27.90
C TYR A 198 25.51 24.37 -28.70
N VAL A 199 25.96 23.17 -29.06
CA VAL A 199 25.15 22.19 -29.78
C VAL A 199 24.89 21.00 -28.86
N ILE A 200 23.67 20.92 -28.35
CA ILE A 200 23.27 19.93 -27.35
C ILE A 200 22.74 18.67 -28.05
N PRO A 201 23.33 17.48 -27.79
CA PRO A 201 22.80 16.22 -28.30
C PRO A 201 21.50 15.82 -27.58
N ALA A 202 20.51 15.43 -28.35
CA ALA A 202 19.23 14.91 -27.84
C ALA A 202 18.70 13.79 -28.74
N ARG A 203 17.67 13.06 -28.27
CA ARG A 203 16.98 12.01 -29.04
C ARG A 203 15.48 12.18 -28.99
N VAL A 204 14.80 11.85 -30.09
CA VAL A 204 13.34 11.85 -30.15
C VAL A 204 12.77 10.73 -29.26
N THR A 205 11.97 11.11 -28.26
CA THR A 205 11.32 10.15 -27.34
C THR A 205 9.82 10.07 -27.50
N PHE A 206 9.22 11.04 -28.20
CA PHE A 206 7.77 11.09 -28.38
C PHE A 206 7.39 11.91 -29.59
N VAL A 207 6.50 11.38 -30.41
CA VAL A 207 5.80 12.09 -31.48
C VAL A 207 4.30 12.04 -31.19
N SER A 208 3.64 13.21 -31.22
CA SER A 208 2.19 13.29 -31.02
C SER A 208 1.45 12.54 -32.13
N PRO A 209 0.45 11.69 -31.84
CA PRO A 209 -0.38 11.08 -32.87
C PRO A 209 -1.35 12.09 -33.50
N GLU A 210 -1.64 13.20 -32.80
CA GLU A 210 -2.51 14.27 -33.27
C GLU A 210 -1.69 15.45 -33.80
N ALA A 211 -2.07 15.94 -34.98
CA ALA A 211 -1.57 17.18 -35.53
C ALA A 211 -2.16 18.39 -34.77
N GLN A 212 -1.34 19.40 -34.51
CA GLN A 212 -1.76 20.65 -33.87
C GLN A 212 -1.69 21.80 -34.85
N PHE A 213 -2.75 22.61 -34.89
CA PHE A 213 -2.80 23.80 -35.73
C PHE A 213 -1.98 24.92 -35.10
N THR A 214 -1.04 25.49 -35.85
CA THR A 214 -0.70 26.91 -35.69
C THR A 214 -1.93 27.73 -36.10
N PRO A 215 -2.42 28.69 -35.30
CA PRO A 215 -3.72 29.35 -35.50
C PRO A 215 -3.73 30.34 -36.67
N LYS A 216 -3.64 29.83 -37.90
CA LYS A 216 -4.07 30.53 -39.12
C LYS A 216 -5.00 29.59 -39.90
N THR A 217 -6.20 30.10 -40.17
CA THR A 217 -7.38 29.45 -40.78
C THR A 217 -7.06 28.74 -42.10
N VAL A 218 -7.70 27.58 -42.35
CA VAL A 218 -7.40 26.69 -43.50
C VAL A 218 -8.66 26.26 -44.28
N GLU A 219 -8.59 26.22 -45.61
CA GLU A 219 -9.60 25.79 -46.59
C GLU A 219 -9.03 25.03 -47.84
N THR A 220 -7.73 24.69 -47.99
CA THR A 220 -7.21 23.99 -49.22
C THR A 220 -6.18 22.83 -49.01
N GLU A 221 -5.98 21.99 -50.05
CA GLU A 221 -5.09 20.79 -50.04
C GLU A 221 -3.62 21.07 -49.68
N ASP A 222 -3.08 22.24 -50.07
CA ASP A 222 -1.74 22.68 -49.67
C ASP A 222 -1.61 22.89 -48.14
N GLU A 223 -2.72 23.03 -47.44
CA GLU A 223 -2.72 23.31 -45.99
C GLU A 223 -2.63 22.06 -45.14
N ARG A 224 -2.77 20.85 -45.73
CA ARG A 224 -2.36 19.60 -45.07
C ARG A 224 -0.84 19.56 -44.83
N GLN A 225 -0.04 20.30 -45.60
CA GLN A 225 1.39 20.48 -45.34
C GLN A 225 1.67 21.39 -44.13
N LYS A 226 0.67 22.14 -43.64
CA LYS A 226 0.76 22.96 -42.42
C LYS A 226 0.39 22.19 -41.14
N LEU A 227 0.04 20.91 -41.24
CA LEU A 227 -0.19 20.05 -40.08
C LEU A 227 1.15 19.81 -39.36
N MET A 228 1.28 20.41 -38.19
CA MET A 228 2.47 20.32 -37.35
C MET A 228 2.27 19.26 -36.28
N TYR A 229 3.22 18.36 -36.16
CA TYR A 229 3.23 17.35 -35.12
C TYR A 229 4.18 17.77 -34.02
N ARG A 230 3.70 17.69 -32.78
CA ARG A 230 4.53 17.96 -31.60
C ARG A 230 5.51 16.81 -31.41
N VAL A 231 6.80 17.11 -31.41
CA VAL A 231 7.88 16.17 -31.15
C VAL A 231 8.62 16.59 -29.87
N LYS A 232 8.96 15.61 -29.03
CA LYS A 232 9.79 15.83 -27.83
C LYS A 232 11.14 15.18 -28.04
N ALA A 233 12.20 15.98 -27.93
CA ALA A 233 13.57 15.49 -27.86
C ALA A 233 14.10 15.56 -26.43
N LYS A 234 14.50 14.42 -25.88
CA LYS A 234 15.08 14.30 -24.53
C LYS A 234 16.60 14.44 -24.62
N VAL A 235 17.16 15.20 -23.68
CA VAL A 235 18.61 15.35 -23.52
C VAL A 235 19.13 14.24 -22.60
N ASP A 236 20.36 13.75 -22.85
CA ASP A 236 20.97 12.70 -22.03
C ASP A 236 21.03 13.12 -20.54
N PRO A 237 20.53 12.29 -19.60
CA PRO A 237 20.58 12.58 -18.16
C PRO A 237 21.97 12.89 -17.61
N ARG A 238 23.04 12.30 -18.15
CA ARG A 238 24.43 12.55 -17.72
C ARG A 238 24.85 13.98 -18.02
N LEU A 239 24.44 14.49 -19.17
CA LEU A 239 24.69 15.87 -19.56
C LEU A 239 23.90 16.85 -18.69
N LEU A 240 22.64 16.51 -18.40
CA LEU A 240 21.78 17.30 -17.52
C LEU A 240 22.31 17.37 -16.08
N GLU A 241 22.90 16.30 -15.58
CA GLU A 241 23.52 16.31 -14.25
C GLU A 241 24.73 17.24 -14.19
N ARG A 242 25.59 17.21 -15.22
CA ARG A 242 26.77 18.09 -15.31
C ARG A 242 26.37 19.57 -15.35
N TYR A 243 25.40 19.92 -16.19
CA TYR A 243 24.99 21.31 -16.42
C TYR A 243 23.76 21.74 -15.60
N ARG A 244 23.46 21.03 -14.50
CA ARG A 244 22.25 21.23 -13.68
C ARG A 244 21.98 22.68 -13.30
N LYS A 245 23.04 23.47 -13.04
CA LYS A 245 22.92 24.89 -12.63
C LYS A 245 22.38 25.79 -13.75
N TYR A 246 22.70 25.47 -15.01
CA TYR A 246 22.37 26.28 -16.19
C TYR A 246 21.02 25.93 -16.80
N ILE A 247 20.43 24.77 -16.46
CA ILE A 247 19.10 24.39 -16.93
C ILE A 247 18.04 25.38 -16.44
N LYS A 248 17.31 25.97 -17.38
CA LYS A 248 16.16 26.86 -17.18
C LYS A 248 14.96 26.34 -17.97
N THR A 249 13.75 26.54 -17.44
CA THR A 249 12.50 26.17 -18.13
C THR A 249 12.05 27.28 -19.06
N GLY A 250 11.52 26.93 -20.23
CA GLY A 250 10.97 27.90 -21.18
C GLY A 250 12.02 28.61 -22.05
N VAL A 251 13.25 28.11 -22.09
CA VAL A 251 14.28 28.57 -23.04
C VAL A 251 13.86 28.16 -24.45
N THR A 252 13.97 29.09 -25.39
CA THR A 252 13.70 28.88 -26.81
C THR A 252 14.99 28.49 -27.55
N GLY A 253 14.81 27.81 -28.67
CA GLY A 253 15.90 27.30 -29.48
C GLY A 253 15.40 26.55 -30.70
N GLU A 254 16.35 26.17 -31.54
CA GLU A 254 16.11 25.43 -32.76
C GLU A 254 16.51 23.96 -32.59
N ALA A 255 15.67 23.05 -33.10
CA ALA A 255 15.96 21.62 -33.18
C ALA A 255 16.25 21.25 -34.62
N TYR A 256 17.42 20.65 -34.84
CA TYR A 256 17.83 20.10 -36.10
C TYR A 256 17.72 18.58 -36.08
N ILE A 257 17.07 18.03 -37.09
CA ILE A 257 16.92 16.59 -37.32
C ILE A 257 17.57 16.22 -38.65
N LYS A 258 18.09 15.00 -38.73
CA LYS A 258 18.54 14.44 -40.01
C LYS A 258 17.32 14.01 -40.83
N ALA A 259 17.20 14.54 -42.05
CA ALA A 259 16.20 14.08 -43.01
C ALA A 259 16.58 12.70 -43.59
N ASP A 260 17.88 12.40 -43.71
CA ASP A 260 18.42 11.07 -44.04
C ASP A 260 19.16 10.50 -42.81
N PRO A 261 18.69 9.39 -42.22
CA PRO A 261 19.35 8.76 -41.08
C PRO A 261 20.83 8.41 -41.30
N ASN A 262 21.26 8.17 -42.54
CA ASN A 262 22.63 7.78 -42.88
C ASN A 262 23.56 8.96 -43.17
N ALA A 263 23.04 10.20 -43.22
CA ALA A 263 23.87 11.38 -43.46
C ALA A 263 24.75 11.72 -42.26
N GLU A 264 25.97 12.20 -42.50
CA GLU A 264 26.84 12.76 -41.46
C GLU A 264 26.37 14.17 -41.06
N TRP A 265 26.60 14.56 -39.80
CA TRP A 265 26.30 15.91 -39.34
C TRP A 265 27.32 16.90 -39.94
N PRO A 266 26.89 18.01 -40.56
CA PRO A 266 27.79 19.10 -40.94
C PRO A 266 28.59 19.63 -39.74
N GLU A 267 29.82 20.12 -39.95
CA GLU A 267 30.72 20.57 -38.87
C GLU A 267 30.08 21.59 -37.91
N ARG A 268 29.21 22.49 -38.42
CA ARG A 268 28.45 23.46 -37.61
C ARG A 268 27.47 22.84 -36.59
N PHE A 269 27.16 21.56 -36.72
CA PHE A 269 26.29 20.80 -35.83
C PHE A 269 27.05 19.71 -35.06
N ALA A 270 28.39 19.78 -35.06
CA ALA A 270 29.21 19.01 -34.15
C ALA A 270 28.86 19.38 -32.70
N VAL A 271 28.79 18.37 -31.82
CA VAL A 271 28.50 18.60 -30.40
C VAL A 271 29.58 19.51 -29.84
N THR A 272 29.14 20.64 -29.29
CA THR A 272 30.03 21.61 -28.65
C THR A 272 29.42 21.94 -27.30
N LEU A 273 30.12 21.60 -26.22
CA LEU A 273 29.66 21.79 -24.84
C LEU A 273 30.51 22.84 -24.11
N LEU A 274 29.98 23.43 -23.04
CA LEU A 274 30.62 24.51 -22.26
C LEU A 274 32.08 24.20 -21.89
N ASP A 275 32.35 22.98 -21.39
CA ASP A 275 33.68 22.57 -20.95
C ASP A 275 34.71 22.46 -22.09
N GLU A 276 34.26 22.21 -23.33
CA GLU A 276 35.14 22.04 -24.50
C GLU A 276 35.58 23.39 -25.08
N ILE A 277 34.75 24.42 -24.93
CA ILE A 277 35.12 25.79 -25.33
C ILE A 277 36.09 26.41 -24.33
N GLU A 278 35.88 26.27 -23.01
CA GLU A 278 36.83 26.79 -22.01
C GLU A 278 38.24 26.16 -22.17
N ALA A 279 38.32 24.88 -22.53
CA ALA A 279 39.59 24.20 -22.81
C ALA A 279 40.24 24.65 -24.13
N ASN A 280 39.44 24.94 -25.16
CA ASN A 280 39.94 25.43 -26.45
C ASN A 280 40.36 26.91 -26.39
N ASP A 281 39.63 27.75 -25.68
CA ASP A 281 39.99 29.16 -25.46
C ASP A 281 41.23 29.28 -24.57
N ALA A 282 41.36 28.45 -23.52
CA ALA A 282 42.58 28.40 -22.71
C ALA A 282 43.81 27.97 -23.52
N ASN A 283 43.64 27.02 -24.46
CA ASN A 283 44.71 26.60 -25.37
C ASN A 283 45.03 27.65 -26.46
N ALA A 284 44.01 28.35 -26.98
CA ALA A 284 44.18 29.41 -27.97
C ALA A 284 44.92 30.64 -27.41
N ASP A 285 44.72 30.96 -26.13
CA ASP A 285 45.44 32.06 -25.45
C ASP A 285 46.90 31.69 -25.13
N THR A 286 47.21 30.41 -24.91
CA THR A 286 48.60 29.93 -24.83
C THR A 286 49.32 29.83 -26.17
N ALA A 287 48.59 29.71 -27.29
CA ALA A 287 49.16 29.67 -28.65
C ALA A 287 49.43 31.06 -29.26
N LYS A 288 49.07 32.14 -28.56
CA LYS A 288 49.30 33.54 -28.96
C LYS A 288 50.44 34.25 -28.21
N LYS A 289 51.29 33.52 -27.49
CA LYS A 289 52.53 34.04 -26.90
C LYS A 289 53.78 33.50 -27.59
#